data_AF-A0A7Y6IYC9-F1
#
_entry.id   AF-A0A7Y6IYC9-F1
#
_cell.length_a   1.000
_cell.length_b   1.000
_cell.length_c   1.000
_cell.angle_alpha   90.00
_cell.angle_beta   90.00
_cell.angle_gamma   90.00
#
_symmetry.space_group_name_H-M   'P 1'
#
loop_
_entity.id
_entity.type
_entity.pdbx_description
1 polymer ?
#
loop_
_entity_poly.entity_id
_entity_poly.type
_entity_poly.pdbx_seq_one_letter_code
_entity_poly.pdbx_strand_id
1 'polypeptide(L)'
;MKFRKDPDRSHHEILVELHDSLDRRYRPEDVADLVLQALEGRLSRRERVVLGRAAKHSSRKTAWFSSMSADYVRPVGGARQVAAATRLFERSVEVDPDDPESLLEFAATMGDAIRWAPDRSDFLADRLNRQSRTEAGMELSKRQYNRRFRMLRRLAAKAGTLGLEQDKRRLLMVGVTGFGAGIPRERFLADPDAACFVAYYTARRKLRREFSLSGRENPFDEIASILLDRCTDGSDWWMIAQVRTTPDVLEHLTEEERGRLLGQWSAVMRHSAGMLRDRWDPATDRTSMIVRRGDDSSTWNNLAAAYNAARAGWLACLASLDALDLLDVACPGKAMRLMAADLAAWHQSSGSDVDPNTAVWAALPPPWEVLDGIQVSTRADVEAACRTAGLDPEKCGWTAPAARRGAAVFRPTPELVHGVSVADPVWASLLRRAGAFSGKPLKPELAADACHGLVSGVVVSDLPAADRPPQ
;
A
#
# COMPACT_ATOMS: atom_id res chain seq x y z
N MET A 1 13.86 -27.63 -11.63
CA MET A 1 14.73 -26.60 -12.24
C MET A 1 15.76 -26.21 -11.17
N LYS A 2 17.02 -26.61 -11.31
CA LYS A 2 18.07 -26.33 -10.31
C LYS A 2 18.38 -24.84 -10.35
N PHE A 3 18.06 -24.08 -9.29
CA PHE A 3 18.59 -22.73 -9.10
C PHE A 3 20.10 -22.86 -8.88
N ARG A 4 20.87 -22.70 -9.96
CA ARG A 4 22.31 -22.52 -9.91
C ARG A 4 22.56 -21.24 -9.12
N LYS A 5 23.34 -21.33 -8.05
CA LYS A 5 23.99 -20.17 -7.42
C LYS A 5 24.77 -19.49 -8.54
N ASP A 6 24.37 -18.29 -8.94
CA ASP A 6 25.13 -17.49 -9.89
C ASP A 6 26.30 -16.88 -9.11
N PRO A 7 27.54 -17.39 -9.22
CA PRO A 7 28.59 -17.11 -8.25
C PRO A 7 29.21 -15.71 -8.40
N ASP A 8 28.72 -14.90 -9.34
CA ASP A 8 29.45 -13.73 -9.86
C ASP A 8 28.57 -12.48 -10.01
N ARG A 9 27.47 -12.38 -9.24
CA ARG A 9 26.68 -11.14 -9.25
C ARG A 9 27.49 -10.03 -8.62
N SER A 10 27.70 -8.95 -9.37
CA SER A 10 28.43 -7.80 -8.88
C SER A 10 27.73 -7.18 -7.66
N HIS A 11 28.50 -6.58 -6.76
CA HIS A 11 27.97 -5.81 -5.63
C HIS A 11 26.91 -4.78 -6.07
N HIS A 12 27.13 -4.16 -7.24
CA HIS A 12 26.19 -3.23 -7.86
C HIS A 12 24.84 -3.89 -8.20
N GLU A 13 24.83 -5.08 -8.82
CA GLU A 13 23.60 -5.79 -9.15
C GLU A 13 22.77 -6.16 -7.92
N ILE A 14 23.44 -6.51 -6.81
CA ILE A 14 22.77 -6.84 -5.55
C ILE A 14 22.06 -5.60 -4.99
N LEU A 15 22.74 -4.44 -5.00
CA LEU A 15 22.13 -3.19 -4.56
C LEU A 15 21.00 -2.72 -5.49
N VAL A 16 21.10 -2.96 -6.80
CA VAL A 16 20.01 -2.72 -7.74
C VAL A 16 18.81 -3.63 -7.42
N GLU A 17 19.03 -4.90 -7.10
CA GLU A 17 17.93 -5.79 -6.69
C GLU A 17 17.31 -5.38 -5.35
N LEU A 18 18.13 -4.90 -4.39
CA LEU A 18 17.62 -4.31 -3.15
C LEU A 18 16.78 -3.06 -3.41
N HIS A 19 17.16 -2.22 -4.38
CA HIS A 19 16.36 -1.07 -4.82
C HIS A 19 15.03 -1.51 -5.44
N ASP A 20 15.05 -2.48 -6.36
CA ASP A 20 13.85 -3.07 -6.96
C ASP A 20 12.90 -3.65 -5.90
N SER A 21 13.46 -4.14 -4.79
CA SER A 21 12.68 -4.67 -3.68
C SER A 21 11.78 -3.61 -3.05
N LEU A 22 12.10 -2.31 -3.14
CA LEU A 22 11.31 -1.21 -2.53
C LEU A 22 9.89 -1.15 -3.09
N ASP A 23 9.74 -1.32 -4.40
CA ASP A 23 8.44 -1.32 -5.10
C ASP A 23 7.76 -2.70 -5.12
N ARG A 24 8.49 -3.76 -4.77
CA ARG A 24 7.99 -5.15 -4.73
C ARG A 24 7.67 -5.60 -3.30
N ARG A 25 7.09 -6.78 -3.17
CA ARG A 25 6.69 -7.38 -1.89
C ARG A 25 7.62 -8.54 -1.50
N TYR A 26 8.92 -8.28 -1.51
CA TYR A 26 9.90 -9.27 -1.07
C TYR A 26 9.71 -9.58 0.41
N ARG A 27 9.93 -10.83 0.79
CA ARG A 27 9.89 -11.20 2.21
C ARG A 27 11.17 -10.72 2.89
N PRO A 28 11.12 -10.35 4.18
CA PRO A 28 12.29 -9.93 4.95
C PRO A 28 13.47 -10.92 4.89
N GLU A 29 13.18 -12.22 4.78
CA GLU A 29 14.18 -13.29 4.67
C GLU A 29 14.96 -13.22 3.35
N ASP A 30 14.25 -12.96 2.25
CA ASP A 30 14.84 -12.84 0.91
C ASP A 30 15.67 -11.53 0.82
N VAL A 31 15.21 -10.46 1.48
CA VAL A 31 15.99 -9.21 1.59
C VAL A 31 17.20 -9.36 2.51
N ALA A 32 17.07 -10.03 3.66
CA ALA A 32 18.20 -10.31 4.55
C ALA A 32 19.32 -11.09 3.84
N ASP A 33 18.94 -12.00 2.93
CA ASP A 33 19.89 -12.74 2.10
C ASP A 33 20.64 -11.84 1.09
N LEU A 34 19.95 -10.87 0.49
CA LEU A 34 20.59 -9.85 -0.36
C LEU A 34 21.49 -8.92 0.46
N VAL A 35 21.07 -8.51 1.65
CA VAL A 35 21.87 -7.67 2.57
C VAL A 35 23.17 -8.38 2.98
N LEU A 36 23.12 -9.69 3.24
CA LEU A 36 24.33 -10.48 3.53
C LEU A 36 25.35 -10.45 2.39
N GLN A 37 24.88 -10.44 1.14
CA GLN A 37 25.73 -10.38 -0.05
C GLN A 37 26.22 -8.95 -0.30
N ALA A 38 25.35 -7.95 -0.15
CA ALA A 38 25.70 -6.53 -0.31
C ALA A 38 26.78 -6.09 0.69
N LEU A 39 26.72 -6.59 1.92
CA LEU A 39 27.65 -6.22 3.00
C LEU A 39 28.72 -7.28 3.25
N GLU A 40 29.00 -8.16 2.29
CA GLU A 40 30.03 -9.19 2.42
C GLU A 40 31.40 -8.56 2.79
N GLY A 41 32.11 -9.19 3.71
CA GLY A 41 33.38 -8.66 4.25
C GLY A 41 33.25 -7.47 5.21
N ARG A 42 32.12 -6.77 5.25
CA ARG A 42 31.87 -5.58 6.10
C ARG A 42 31.06 -5.86 7.37
N LEU A 43 30.42 -7.03 7.44
CA LEU A 43 29.63 -7.44 8.60
C LEU A 43 30.52 -8.00 9.73
N SER A 44 30.27 -7.53 10.95
CA SER A 44 30.73 -8.17 12.18
C SER A 44 30.15 -9.58 12.33
N ARG A 45 30.74 -10.36 13.24
CA ARG A 45 30.28 -11.71 13.55
C ARG A 45 28.83 -11.72 14.03
N ARG A 46 28.43 -10.76 14.88
CA ARG A 46 27.07 -10.67 15.42
C ARG A 46 26.06 -10.38 14.31
N GLU A 47 26.32 -9.38 13.48
CA GLU A 47 25.42 -9.02 12.39
C GLU A 47 25.24 -10.17 11.40
N ARG A 48 26.34 -10.85 11.03
CA ARG A 48 26.30 -12.02 10.14
C ARG A 48 25.44 -13.15 10.71
N VAL A 49 25.50 -13.41 12.01
CA VAL A 49 24.68 -14.43 12.67
C VAL A 49 23.19 -14.05 12.66
N VAL A 50 22.88 -12.80 13.03
CA VAL A 50 21.50 -12.30 13.12
C VAL A 50 20.83 -12.28 11.73
N LEU A 51 21.49 -11.71 10.72
CA LEU A 51 21.03 -11.74 9.33
C LEU A 51 20.97 -13.16 8.77
N GLY A 52 21.98 -13.98 9.10
CA GLY A 52 22.06 -15.38 8.68
C GLY A 52 20.89 -16.22 9.16
N ARG A 53 20.34 -15.95 10.36
CA ARG A 53 19.14 -16.62 10.87
C ARG A 53 17.92 -16.36 9.99
N ALA A 54 17.68 -15.12 9.57
CA ALA A 54 16.59 -14.81 8.65
C ALA A 54 16.85 -15.37 7.25
N ALA A 55 18.05 -15.15 6.72
CA ALA A 55 18.43 -15.58 5.37
C ALA A 55 18.39 -17.11 5.16
N LYS A 56 18.46 -17.92 6.23
CA LYS A 56 18.23 -19.38 6.15
C LYS A 56 16.84 -19.74 5.64
N HIS A 57 15.85 -18.88 5.84
CA HIS A 57 14.47 -19.06 5.38
C HIS A 57 14.21 -18.38 4.01
N SER A 58 15.26 -17.83 3.38
CA SER A 58 15.18 -17.26 2.04
C SER A 58 14.80 -18.34 1.01
N SER A 59 13.84 -18.02 0.16
CA SER A 59 13.42 -18.86 -0.98
C SER A 59 14.55 -19.04 -2.00
N ARG A 60 15.56 -18.17 -1.93
CA ARG A 60 16.75 -18.19 -2.79
C ARG A 60 17.75 -19.27 -2.37
N LYS A 61 17.75 -19.66 -1.09
CA LYS A 61 18.69 -20.62 -0.50
C LYS A 61 18.07 -21.99 -0.25
N THR A 62 16.75 -22.05 -0.18
CA THR A 62 16.00 -23.27 0.11
C THR A 62 15.22 -23.69 -1.13
N ALA A 63 14.91 -24.98 -1.28
CA ALA A 63 13.92 -25.43 -2.28
C ALA A 63 12.48 -25.03 -1.89
N TRP A 64 12.33 -24.06 -0.99
CA TRP A 64 11.08 -23.56 -0.45
C TRP A 64 10.55 -22.44 -1.35
N PHE A 65 9.26 -22.48 -1.64
CA PHE A 65 8.57 -21.41 -2.35
C PHE A 65 7.51 -20.80 -1.44
N SER A 66 7.19 -19.52 -1.63
CA SER A 66 6.03 -18.92 -0.99
C SER A 66 4.82 -19.00 -1.92
N SER A 67 3.64 -19.27 -1.36
CA SER A 67 2.39 -19.15 -2.10
C SER A 67 2.02 -17.68 -2.34
N MET A 68 2.63 -16.74 -1.62
CA MET A 68 2.28 -15.33 -1.64
C MET A 68 2.91 -14.57 -2.81
N SER A 69 2.15 -13.71 -3.48
CA SER A 69 2.66 -12.80 -4.52
C SER A 69 3.77 -11.90 -3.97
N ALA A 70 4.88 -11.86 -4.70
CA ALA A 70 6.02 -10.97 -4.48
C ALA A 70 5.85 -9.59 -5.12
N ASP A 71 4.70 -9.30 -5.76
CA ASP A 71 4.38 -7.98 -6.32
C ASP A 71 3.01 -7.49 -5.85
N TYR A 72 2.85 -6.17 -5.88
CA TYR A 72 1.54 -5.51 -5.76
C TYR A 72 0.82 -5.55 -7.10
N VAL A 73 -0.51 -5.47 -7.06
CA VAL A 73 -1.29 -5.33 -8.29
C VAL A 73 -0.90 -4.01 -8.94
N ARG A 74 -0.44 -4.07 -10.20
CA ARG A 74 -0.10 -2.90 -10.99
C ARG A 74 -1.32 -2.44 -11.81
N PRO A 75 -1.53 -1.13 -11.97
CA PRO A 75 -2.51 -0.61 -12.92
C PRO A 75 -2.24 -1.18 -14.31
N VAL A 76 -3.30 -1.57 -15.01
CA VAL A 76 -3.20 -2.06 -16.38
C VAL A 76 -3.30 -0.88 -17.32
N GLY A 77 -2.30 -0.64 -18.18
CA GLY A 77 -2.32 0.43 -19.17
C GLY A 77 -3.36 0.30 -20.29
N GLY A 78 -3.23 1.18 -21.28
CA GLY A 78 -4.11 1.33 -22.45
C GLY A 78 -3.65 0.60 -23.71
N ALA A 79 -2.64 -0.28 -23.66
CA ALA A 79 -2.00 -0.87 -24.84
C ALA A 79 -3.00 -1.54 -25.81
N ARG A 80 -4.02 -2.23 -25.28
CA ARG A 80 -5.06 -2.87 -26.11
C ARG A 80 -5.94 -1.83 -26.81
N GLN A 81 -6.25 -0.72 -26.14
CA GLN A 81 -7.04 0.39 -26.65
C GLN A 81 -6.26 1.16 -27.73
N VAL A 82 -4.97 1.42 -27.48
CA VAL A 82 -4.04 2.00 -28.47
C VAL A 82 -4.02 1.14 -29.73
N ALA A 83 -3.71 -0.16 -29.62
CA ALA A 83 -3.66 -1.05 -30.78
C ALA A 83 -5.01 -1.16 -31.53
N ALA A 84 -6.13 -1.03 -30.84
CA ALA A 84 -7.45 -0.99 -31.46
C ALA A 84 -7.73 0.35 -32.16
N ALA A 85 -7.28 1.47 -31.60
CA ALA A 85 -7.38 2.80 -32.20
C ALA A 85 -6.48 2.92 -33.44
N THR A 86 -5.21 2.52 -33.35
CA THR A 86 -4.25 2.50 -34.48
C THR A 86 -4.84 1.77 -35.69
N ARG A 87 -5.42 0.57 -35.48
CA ARG A 87 -6.08 -0.20 -36.54
C ARG A 87 -7.36 0.46 -37.08
N LEU A 88 -8.11 1.14 -36.23
CA LEU A 88 -9.38 1.76 -36.63
C LEU A 88 -9.17 3.06 -37.42
N PHE A 89 -8.12 3.80 -37.11
CA PHE A 89 -7.77 5.06 -37.78
C PHE A 89 -6.71 4.88 -38.87
N GLU A 90 -6.13 3.68 -39.00
CA GLU A 90 -5.08 3.37 -39.98
C GLU A 90 -3.89 4.34 -39.87
N ARG A 91 -3.61 4.78 -38.64
CA ARG A 91 -2.58 5.76 -38.30
C ARG A 91 -1.84 5.30 -37.07
N SER A 92 -0.51 5.35 -37.12
CA SER A 92 0.36 5.10 -35.98
C SER A 92 0.87 6.42 -35.41
N VAL A 93 0.82 6.55 -34.09
CA VAL A 93 1.34 7.68 -33.32
C VAL A 93 2.06 7.06 -32.12
N GLU A 94 3.22 7.59 -31.78
CA GLU A 94 3.97 7.15 -30.59
C GLU A 94 3.14 7.48 -29.33
N VAL A 95 3.10 6.54 -28.39
CA VAL A 95 2.32 6.66 -27.16
C VAL A 95 2.89 5.71 -26.12
N ASP A 96 3.03 6.19 -24.90
CA ASP A 96 3.25 5.33 -23.74
C ASP A 96 1.87 4.84 -23.25
N PRO A 97 1.55 3.54 -23.39
CA PRO A 97 0.26 3.02 -22.96
C PRO A 97 0.07 3.02 -21.44
N ASP A 98 1.15 3.17 -20.66
CA ASP A 98 1.11 3.18 -19.21
C ASP A 98 1.11 4.62 -18.64
N ASP A 99 1.15 5.66 -19.48
CA ASP A 99 1.02 7.05 -19.07
C ASP A 99 -0.38 7.64 -19.42
N PRO A 100 -1.19 8.08 -18.42
CA PRO A 100 -2.47 8.73 -18.66
C PRO A 100 -2.39 9.96 -19.56
N GLU A 101 -1.35 10.79 -19.43
CA GLU A 101 -1.21 12.01 -20.22
C GLU A 101 -0.91 11.68 -21.68
N SER A 102 0.06 10.80 -21.93
CA SER A 102 0.37 10.27 -23.27
C SER A 102 -0.86 9.61 -23.93
N LEU A 103 -1.69 8.88 -23.18
CA LEU A 103 -2.94 8.33 -23.71
C LEU A 103 -3.94 9.43 -24.13
N LEU A 104 -4.06 10.52 -23.37
CA LEU A 104 -4.94 11.64 -23.72
C LEU A 104 -4.44 12.40 -24.95
N GLU A 105 -3.13 12.66 -25.02
CA GLU A 105 -2.49 13.27 -26.19
C GLU A 105 -2.65 12.41 -27.45
N PHE A 106 -2.46 11.11 -27.32
CA PHE A 106 -2.74 10.14 -28.38
C PHE A 106 -4.20 10.19 -28.82
N ALA A 107 -5.16 10.23 -27.88
CA ALA A 107 -6.58 10.35 -28.20
C ALA A 107 -6.89 11.64 -28.97
N ALA A 108 -6.33 12.77 -28.52
CA ALA A 108 -6.53 14.08 -29.15
C ALA A 108 -5.96 14.10 -30.57
N THR A 109 -4.71 13.65 -30.75
CA THR A 109 -4.04 13.57 -32.06
C THR A 109 -4.79 12.68 -33.06
N MET A 110 -5.35 11.57 -32.59
CA MET A 110 -6.21 10.70 -33.42
C MET A 110 -7.58 11.34 -33.69
N GLY A 111 -8.05 12.17 -32.76
CA GLY A 111 -9.29 12.93 -32.81
C GLY A 111 -9.34 14.01 -33.87
N ASP A 112 -8.20 14.60 -34.25
CA ASP A 112 -8.10 15.66 -35.26
C ASP A 112 -8.80 15.26 -36.57
N ALA A 113 -8.61 14.01 -37.01
CA ALA A 113 -9.20 13.48 -38.24
C ALA A 113 -10.75 13.46 -38.23
N ILE A 114 -11.36 13.52 -37.05
CA ILE A 114 -12.82 13.52 -36.87
C ILE A 114 -13.32 14.72 -36.07
N ARG A 115 -12.50 15.77 -35.90
CA ARG A 115 -12.76 16.95 -35.06
C ARG A 115 -13.25 16.59 -33.65
N TRP A 116 -12.73 15.50 -33.09
CA TRP A 116 -13.02 15.07 -31.73
C TRP A 116 -12.00 15.70 -30.77
N ALA A 117 -12.45 16.09 -29.59
CA ALA A 117 -11.58 16.59 -28.52
C ALA A 117 -11.98 15.96 -27.17
N PRO A 118 -11.04 15.79 -26.22
CA PRO A 118 -11.33 15.15 -24.93
C PRO A 118 -12.40 15.86 -24.09
N ASP A 119 -12.43 17.19 -24.16
CA ASP A 119 -13.38 18.08 -23.48
C ASP A 119 -14.78 18.09 -24.12
N ARG A 120 -14.90 17.57 -25.34
CA ARG A 120 -16.15 17.49 -26.13
C ARG A 120 -16.44 16.04 -26.54
N SER A 121 -16.82 15.23 -25.56
CA SER A 121 -16.99 13.79 -25.70
C SER A 121 -18.43 13.27 -25.45
N ASP A 122 -19.41 14.17 -25.35
CA ASP A 122 -20.81 13.80 -25.24
C ASP A 122 -21.38 13.24 -26.56
N PHE A 123 -22.17 12.19 -26.46
CA PHE A 123 -22.71 11.51 -27.64
C PHE A 123 -23.81 12.27 -28.37
N LEU A 124 -24.55 13.10 -27.63
CA LEU A 124 -25.71 13.83 -28.12
C LEU A 124 -25.30 15.23 -28.56
N ALA A 125 -24.52 15.93 -27.73
CA ALA A 125 -24.13 17.32 -27.94
C ALA A 125 -22.92 17.48 -28.86
N ASP A 126 -21.86 16.67 -28.69
CA ASP A 126 -20.56 16.94 -29.35
C ASP A 126 -20.36 16.18 -30.65
N ARG A 127 -21.28 15.26 -30.97
CA ARG A 127 -21.17 14.39 -32.12
C ARG A 127 -21.66 15.09 -33.38
N LEU A 128 -20.81 15.22 -34.40
CA LEU A 128 -21.20 15.82 -35.68
C LEU A 128 -22.37 15.09 -36.33
N ASN A 129 -23.40 15.84 -36.73
CA ASN A 129 -24.54 15.33 -37.49
C ASN A 129 -24.16 15.12 -38.98
N ARG A 130 -25.12 14.77 -39.85
CA ARG A 130 -24.82 14.54 -41.27
C ARG A 130 -24.29 15.81 -41.95
N GLN A 131 -24.98 16.93 -41.77
CA GLN A 131 -24.62 18.22 -42.35
C GLN A 131 -23.25 18.68 -41.86
N SER A 132 -23.01 18.66 -40.55
CA SER A 132 -21.74 19.11 -39.98
C SER A 132 -20.55 18.23 -40.38
N ARG A 133 -20.75 16.93 -40.66
CA ARG A 133 -19.69 16.08 -41.24
C ARG A 133 -19.37 16.46 -42.69
N THR A 134 -20.39 16.77 -43.49
CA THR A 134 -20.21 17.25 -44.87
C THR A 134 -19.51 18.60 -44.89
N GLU A 135 -19.91 19.55 -44.05
CA GLU A 135 -19.25 20.86 -43.89
C GLU A 135 -17.80 20.72 -43.41
N ALA A 136 -17.52 19.71 -42.59
CA ALA A 136 -16.17 19.40 -42.13
C ALA A 136 -15.31 18.65 -43.16
N GLY A 137 -15.83 18.37 -44.36
CA GLY A 137 -15.12 17.64 -45.42
C GLY A 137 -14.88 16.16 -45.11
N MET A 138 -15.68 15.53 -44.23
CA MET A 138 -15.47 14.15 -43.82
C MET A 138 -16.17 13.16 -44.77
N GLU A 139 -15.38 12.37 -45.50
CA GLU A 139 -15.85 11.24 -46.33
C GLU A 139 -16.04 9.95 -45.51
N LEU A 140 -16.61 10.07 -44.30
CA LEU A 140 -16.86 8.92 -43.42
C LEU A 140 -18.35 8.58 -43.34
N SER A 141 -18.68 7.29 -43.44
CA SER A 141 -20.03 6.84 -43.11
C SER A 141 -20.36 7.12 -41.64
N LYS A 142 -21.66 7.34 -41.33
CA LYS A 142 -22.15 7.54 -39.94
C LYS A 142 -21.63 6.46 -39.00
N ARG A 143 -21.60 5.19 -39.45
CA ARG A 143 -21.14 4.05 -38.65
C ARG A 143 -19.64 4.13 -38.36
N GLN A 144 -18.82 4.46 -39.36
CA GLN A 144 -17.36 4.60 -39.20
C GLN A 144 -17.03 5.76 -38.25
N TYR A 145 -17.65 6.93 -38.45
CA TYR A 145 -17.48 8.08 -37.56
C TYR A 145 -17.87 7.73 -36.11
N ASN A 146 -19.04 7.15 -35.90
CA ASN A 146 -19.50 6.75 -34.56
C ASN A 146 -18.61 5.69 -33.90
N ARG A 147 -17.96 4.82 -34.68
CA ARG A 147 -17.01 3.83 -34.15
C ARG A 147 -15.73 4.53 -33.68
N ARG A 148 -15.22 5.49 -34.43
CA ARG A 148 -14.04 6.30 -34.10
C ARG A 148 -14.28 7.17 -32.87
N PHE A 149 -15.37 7.92 -32.84
CA PHE A 149 -15.79 8.72 -31.68
C PHE A 149 -15.87 7.87 -30.40
N ARG A 150 -16.48 6.68 -30.48
CA ARG A 150 -16.57 5.74 -29.35
C ARG A 150 -15.22 5.25 -28.86
N MET A 151 -14.30 5.00 -29.78
CA MET A 151 -12.96 4.55 -29.42
C MET A 151 -12.23 5.63 -28.64
N LEU A 152 -12.22 6.87 -29.14
CA LEU A 152 -11.52 7.98 -28.50
C LEU A 152 -12.08 8.31 -27.11
N ARG A 153 -13.42 8.34 -26.97
CA ARG A 153 -14.05 8.48 -25.65
C ARG A 153 -13.65 7.36 -24.68
N ARG A 154 -13.61 6.11 -25.14
CA ARG A 154 -13.17 4.99 -24.29
C ARG A 154 -11.70 5.10 -23.91
N LEU A 155 -10.87 5.65 -24.80
CA LEU A 155 -9.45 5.85 -24.55
C LEU A 155 -9.24 6.97 -23.53
N ALA A 156 -9.93 8.10 -23.65
CA ALA A 156 -9.91 9.16 -22.65
C ALA A 156 -10.44 8.71 -21.28
N ALA A 157 -11.55 7.97 -21.24
CA ALA A 157 -12.05 7.38 -20.01
C ALA A 157 -11.05 6.37 -19.39
N LYS A 158 -10.35 5.61 -20.25
CA LYS A 158 -9.30 4.69 -19.81
C LYS A 158 -8.10 5.43 -19.22
N ALA A 159 -7.68 6.55 -19.80
CA ALA A 159 -6.62 7.40 -19.26
C ALA A 159 -7.01 7.94 -17.87
N GLY A 160 -8.23 8.49 -17.73
CA GLY A 160 -8.71 8.96 -16.41
C GLY A 160 -8.77 7.84 -15.36
N THR A 161 -9.20 6.63 -15.75
CA THR A 161 -9.19 5.48 -14.85
C THR A 161 -7.76 5.05 -14.51
N LEU A 162 -6.84 5.07 -15.48
CA LEU A 162 -5.44 4.70 -15.26
C LEU A 162 -4.77 5.64 -14.26
N GLY A 163 -4.96 6.95 -14.39
CA GLY A 163 -4.44 7.94 -13.43
C GLY A 163 -4.94 7.69 -12.01
N LEU A 164 -6.25 7.46 -11.85
CA LEU A 164 -6.82 7.12 -10.54
C LEU A 164 -6.24 5.83 -9.95
N GLU A 165 -6.03 4.79 -10.76
CA GLU A 165 -5.44 3.53 -10.27
C GLU A 165 -3.94 3.67 -9.95
N GLN A 166 -3.20 4.50 -10.69
CA GLN A 166 -1.81 4.84 -10.38
C GLN A 166 -1.71 5.61 -9.06
N ASP A 167 -2.59 6.58 -8.83
CA ASP A 167 -2.67 7.32 -7.57
C ASP A 167 -3.01 6.41 -6.39
N LYS A 168 -4.01 5.53 -6.54
CA LYS A 168 -4.32 4.51 -5.52
C LYS A 168 -3.12 3.63 -5.20
N ARG A 169 -2.38 3.19 -6.23
CA ARG A 169 -1.18 2.38 -6.03
C ARG A 169 -0.08 3.17 -5.32
N ARG A 170 0.16 4.43 -5.70
CA ARG A 170 1.12 5.32 -5.04
C ARG A 170 0.77 5.48 -3.56
N LEU A 171 -0.49 5.77 -3.24
CA LEU A 171 -0.95 5.92 -1.86
C LEU A 171 -0.88 4.61 -1.07
N LEU A 172 -1.19 3.47 -1.69
CA LEU A 172 -0.97 2.16 -1.09
C LEU A 172 0.50 2.01 -0.67
N MET A 173 1.45 2.31 -1.56
CA MET A 173 2.87 2.26 -1.25
C MET A 173 3.27 3.21 -0.14
N VAL A 174 2.74 4.43 -0.11
CA VAL A 174 2.99 5.36 1.00
C VAL A 174 2.46 4.83 2.32
N GLY A 175 1.26 4.27 2.33
CA GLY A 175 0.67 3.63 3.52
C GLY A 175 1.49 2.46 4.05
N VAL A 176 2.10 1.66 3.17
CA VAL A 176 2.88 0.50 3.59
C VAL A 176 4.34 0.82 3.88
N THR A 177 5.02 1.65 3.09
CA THR A 177 6.48 1.85 3.14
C THR A 177 6.91 3.28 3.45
N GLY A 178 5.97 4.23 3.58
CA GLY A 178 6.31 5.65 3.45
C GLY A 178 6.77 5.95 2.03
N PHE A 179 7.69 6.89 1.86
CA PHE A 179 8.17 7.32 0.54
C PHE A 179 9.23 6.38 -0.08
N GLY A 180 9.41 5.18 0.48
CA GLY A 180 10.45 4.23 0.06
C GLY A 180 10.42 3.88 -1.43
N ALA A 181 9.24 3.65 -2.01
CA ALA A 181 9.12 3.33 -3.44
C ALA A 181 9.54 4.48 -4.38
N GLY A 182 9.64 5.71 -3.87
CA GLY A 182 10.06 6.90 -4.62
C GLY A 182 11.54 7.26 -4.45
N ILE A 183 12.32 6.48 -3.70
CA ILE A 183 13.75 6.76 -3.50
C ILE A 183 14.50 6.60 -4.83
N PRO A 184 15.22 7.64 -5.31
CA PRO A 184 16.01 7.55 -6.53
C PRO A 184 17.09 6.48 -6.44
N ARG A 185 17.27 5.72 -7.52
CA ARG A 185 18.25 4.62 -7.58
C ARG A 185 19.66 5.10 -7.27
N GLU A 186 20.08 6.21 -7.87
CA GLU A 186 21.43 6.76 -7.68
C GLU A 186 21.73 7.04 -6.20
N ARG A 187 20.78 7.67 -5.50
CA ARG A 187 20.87 7.94 -4.06
C ARG A 187 20.93 6.66 -3.24
N PHE A 188 20.08 5.68 -3.57
CA PHE A 188 20.07 4.38 -2.91
C PHE A 188 21.39 3.61 -3.07
N LEU A 189 22.00 3.67 -4.26
CA LEU A 189 23.27 2.98 -4.52
C LEU A 189 24.47 3.68 -3.86
N ALA A 190 24.36 4.98 -3.56
CA ALA A 190 25.44 5.78 -3.00
C ALA A 190 25.76 5.44 -1.53
N ASP A 191 24.77 5.00 -0.75
CA ASP A 191 24.95 4.58 0.65
C ASP A 191 24.41 3.16 0.90
N PRO A 192 25.29 2.13 0.79
CA PRO A 192 24.90 0.74 1.00
C PRO A 192 24.37 0.42 2.41
N ASP A 193 24.84 1.09 3.46
CA ASP A 193 24.40 0.79 4.83
C ASP A 193 22.96 1.30 5.04
N ALA A 194 22.69 2.55 4.67
CA ALA A 194 21.33 3.09 4.69
C ALA A 194 20.39 2.34 3.74
N ALA A 195 20.86 1.96 2.55
CA ALA A 195 20.11 1.18 1.57
C ALA A 195 19.67 -0.19 2.12
N CYS A 196 20.58 -0.90 2.81
CA CYS A 196 20.27 -2.18 3.44
C CYS A 196 19.22 -2.04 4.54
N PHE A 197 19.33 -1.01 5.39
CA PHE A 197 18.31 -0.70 6.39
C PHE A 197 16.95 -0.43 5.74
N VAL A 198 16.92 0.47 4.75
CA VAL A 198 15.69 0.89 4.07
C VAL A 198 14.99 -0.29 3.38
N ALA A 199 15.74 -1.10 2.62
CA ALA A 199 15.17 -2.28 1.96
C ALA A 199 14.61 -3.28 2.97
N TYR A 200 15.35 -3.59 4.04
CA TYR A 200 14.91 -4.55 5.04
C TYR A 200 13.68 -4.05 5.82
N TYR A 201 13.74 -2.81 6.31
CA TYR A 201 12.65 -2.21 7.08
C TYR A 201 11.37 -2.09 6.25
N THR A 202 11.48 -1.68 4.99
CA THR A 202 10.31 -1.65 4.10
C THR A 202 9.78 -3.05 3.82
N ALA A 203 10.61 -4.08 3.68
CA ALA A 203 10.15 -5.48 3.55
C ALA A 203 9.33 -5.92 4.77
N ARG A 204 9.77 -5.63 6.00
CA ARG A 204 8.99 -5.88 7.23
C ARG A 204 7.66 -5.13 7.23
N ARG A 205 7.66 -3.87 6.82
CA ARG A 205 6.43 -3.08 6.72
C ARG A 205 5.46 -3.56 5.63
N LYS A 206 5.93 -4.30 4.64
CA LYS A 206 5.12 -4.85 3.54
C LYS A 206 4.49 -6.21 3.83
N LEU A 207 4.79 -6.83 4.98
CA LEU A 207 4.19 -8.10 5.36
C LEU A 207 2.66 -8.06 5.35
N ARG A 208 2.06 -9.18 4.94
CA ARG A 208 0.61 -9.35 4.97
C ARG A 208 0.15 -9.41 6.42
N ARG A 209 -1.07 -8.93 6.65
CA ARG A 209 -1.67 -8.98 7.98
C ARG A 209 -2.15 -10.38 8.26
N GLU A 210 -1.72 -10.91 9.39
CA GLU A 210 -2.35 -12.06 10.02
C GLU A 210 -3.66 -11.60 10.67
N PHE A 211 -4.67 -12.47 10.63
CA PHE A 211 -5.86 -12.31 11.45
C PHE A 211 -5.49 -12.75 12.86
N SER A 212 -5.26 -11.76 13.70
CA SER A 212 -4.93 -11.94 15.11
C SER A 212 -5.75 -10.99 15.97
N LEU A 213 -6.05 -11.42 17.19
CA LEU A 213 -6.66 -10.58 18.22
C LEU A 213 -5.64 -9.63 18.86
N SER A 214 -4.33 -9.90 18.68
CA SER A 214 -3.21 -9.17 19.30
C SER A 214 -2.71 -7.98 18.47
N GLY A 215 -3.33 -7.71 17.33
CA GLY A 215 -2.96 -6.59 16.46
C GLY A 215 -1.68 -6.82 15.66
N ARG A 216 -1.13 -5.73 15.10
CA ARG A 216 0.02 -5.79 14.18
C ARG A 216 1.35 -5.79 14.93
N GLU A 217 2.23 -6.73 14.58
CA GLU A 217 3.62 -6.73 15.06
C GLU A 217 4.38 -5.45 14.66
N ASN A 218 5.33 -5.04 15.50
CA ASN A 218 6.23 -3.93 15.23
C ASN A 218 7.15 -4.28 14.03
N PRO A 219 7.15 -3.49 12.93
CA PRO A 219 8.03 -3.75 11.80
C PRO A 219 9.52 -3.48 12.12
N PHE A 220 9.82 -2.74 13.19
CA PHE A 220 11.19 -2.54 13.66
C PHE A 220 11.58 -3.71 14.57
N ASP A 221 12.32 -4.67 14.02
CA ASP A 221 12.83 -5.84 14.72
C ASP A 221 14.34 -5.75 14.98
N GLU A 222 14.91 -6.80 15.58
CA GLU A 222 16.33 -6.89 15.87
C GLU A 222 17.23 -6.77 14.64
N ILE A 223 16.75 -7.17 13.44
CA ILE A 223 17.52 -7.04 12.19
C ILE A 223 17.49 -5.59 11.72
N ALA A 224 16.32 -4.96 11.72
CA ALA A 224 16.21 -3.53 11.44
C ALA A 224 17.06 -2.70 12.41
N SER A 225 17.10 -3.07 13.70
CA SER A 225 17.94 -2.42 14.71
C SER A 225 19.43 -2.51 14.34
N ILE A 226 19.97 -3.72 14.11
CA ILE A 226 21.40 -3.84 13.80
C ILE A 226 21.78 -3.15 12.49
N LEU A 227 20.86 -3.05 11.51
CA LEU A 227 21.12 -2.35 10.25
C LEU A 227 21.08 -0.83 10.44
N LEU A 228 20.19 -0.33 11.30
CA LEU A 228 20.17 1.09 11.65
C LEU A 228 21.42 1.47 12.45
N ASP A 229 21.86 0.63 13.38
CA ASP A 229 23.06 0.85 14.21
C ASP A 229 24.36 0.94 13.38
N ARG A 230 24.35 0.51 12.11
CA ARG A 230 25.47 0.67 11.17
C ARG A 230 25.53 2.06 10.55
N CYS A 231 24.41 2.78 10.54
CA CYS A 231 24.34 4.11 9.96
C CYS A 231 25.12 5.08 10.86
N THR A 232 25.91 5.96 10.24
CA THR A 232 26.76 6.93 10.93
C THR A 232 26.30 8.35 10.59
N ASP A 233 26.93 9.39 11.16
CA ASP A 233 26.62 10.78 10.79
C ASP A 233 26.80 11.08 9.28
N GLY A 234 27.64 10.29 8.59
CA GLY A 234 27.83 10.39 7.14
C GLY A 234 26.82 9.59 6.30
N SER A 235 25.90 8.86 6.94
CA SER A 235 24.87 8.10 6.25
C SER A 235 23.75 8.99 5.72
N ASP A 236 23.04 8.51 4.71
CA ASP A 236 21.91 9.21 4.10
C ASP A 236 20.65 9.16 4.98
N TRP A 237 20.64 9.96 6.04
CA TRP A 237 19.53 10.06 6.99
C TRP A 237 18.23 10.53 6.36
N TRP A 238 18.30 11.35 5.30
CA TRP A 238 17.13 11.73 4.52
C TRP A 238 16.47 10.50 3.89
N MET A 239 17.25 9.60 3.28
CA MET A 239 16.75 8.35 2.71
C MET A 239 16.10 7.45 3.77
N ILE A 240 16.69 7.36 4.97
CA ILE A 240 16.13 6.62 6.10
C ILE A 240 14.80 7.26 6.57
N ALA A 241 14.75 8.59 6.67
CA ALA A 241 13.57 9.34 7.11
C ALA A 241 12.37 9.19 6.19
N GLN A 242 12.59 8.95 4.89
CA GLN A 242 11.54 8.65 3.90
C GLN A 242 10.68 7.43 4.29
N VAL A 243 11.27 6.45 4.98
CA VAL A 243 10.59 5.19 5.34
C VAL A 243 10.34 5.04 6.83
N ARG A 244 11.15 5.71 7.67
CA ARG A 244 11.05 5.69 9.13
C ARG A 244 11.13 7.12 9.69
N THR A 245 9.97 7.76 9.78
CA THR A 245 9.82 9.12 10.32
C THR A 245 9.61 9.06 11.84
N THR A 246 10.66 8.73 12.59
CA THR A 246 10.65 8.67 14.07
C THR A 246 11.60 9.69 14.68
N PRO A 247 11.42 10.11 15.95
CA PRO A 247 12.26 11.14 16.57
C PRO A 247 13.77 10.88 16.44
N ASP A 248 14.20 9.64 16.66
CA ASP A 248 15.61 9.21 16.56
C ASP A 248 16.16 9.18 15.12
N VAL A 249 15.33 9.32 14.09
CA VAL A 249 15.80 9.54 12.72
C VAL A 249 15.76 11.02 12.36
N LEU A 250 14.71 11.71 12.82
CA LEU A 250 14.51 13.13 12.55
C LEU A 250 15.56 14.02 13.23
N GLU A 251 16.17 13.57 14.32
CA GLU A 251 17.28 14.28 14.98
C GLU A 251 18.53 14.42 14.11
N HIS A 252 18.71 13.54 13.12
CA HIS A 252 19.81 13.62 12.16
C HIS A 252 19.53 14.54 10.97
N LEU A 253 18.31 15.06 10.84
CA LEU A 253 17.93 15.93 9.73
C LEU A 253 18.10 17.41 10.08
N THR A 254 18.48 18.18 9.08
CA THR A 254 18.40 19.64 9.15
C THR A 254 16.95 20.12 9.35
N GLU A 255 16.77 21.35 9.83
CA GLU A 255 15.43 21.95 9.92
C GLU A 255 14.75 22.05 8.55
N GLU A 256 15.51 22.38 7.49
CA GLU A 256 14.98 22.45 6.13
C GLU A 256 14.45 21.08 5.66
N GLU A 257 15.20 20.01 5.90
CA GLU A 257 14.78 18.65 5.58
C GLU A 257 13.53 18.25 6.38
N ARG A 258 13.50 18.52 7.69
CA ARG A 258 12.30 18.28 8.52
C ARG A 258 11.08 19.03 7.97
N GLY A 259 11.24 20.29 7.58
CA GLY A 259 10.18 21.09 6.95
C GLY A 259 9.74 20.54 5.59
N ARG A 260 10.68 20.09 4.75
CA ARG A 260 10.37 19.46 3.46
C ARG A 260 9.59 18.16 3.64
N LEU A 261 9.99 17.33 4.60
CA LEU A 261 9.32 16.07 4.91
C LEU A 261 7.92 16.31 5.51
N LEU A 262 7.77 17.31 6.38
CA LEU A 262 6.47 17.78 6.87
C LEU A 262 5.52 18.14 5.71
N GLY A 263 6.01 18.91 4.73
CA GLY A 263 5.25 19.29 3.54
C GLY A 263 4.83 18.08 2.70
N GLN A 264 5.73 17.12 2.47
CA GLN A 264 5.42 15.88 1.75
C GLN A 264 4.33 15.06 2.45
N TRP A 265 4.44 14.87 3.77
CA TRP A 265 3.44 14.15 4.55
C TRP A 265 2.09 14.89 4.56
N SER A 266 2.08 16.21 4.69
CA SER A 266 0.87 17.02 4.63
C SER A 266 0.16 16.91 3.29
N ALA A 267 0.90 16.93 2.18
CA ALA A 267 0.35 16.75 0.83
C ALA A 267 -0.31 15.38 0.64
N VAL A 268 0.35 14.29 1.08
CA VAL A 268 -0.25 12.94 1.02
C VAL A 268 -1.47 12.83 1.93
N MET A 269 -1.42 13.43 3.13
CA MET A 269 -2.52 13.42 4.07
C MET A 269 -3.76 14.09 3.47
N ARG A 270 -3.62 15.30 2.91
CA ARG A 270 -4.72 16.02 2.23
C ARG A 270 -5.25 15.27 1.02
N HIS A 271 -4.37 14.76 0.17
CA HIS A 271 -4.77 14.01 -1.03
C HIS A 271 -5.54 12.73 -0.66
N SER A 272 -5.05 11.96 0.32
CA SER A 272 -5.73 10.77 0.81
C SER A 272 -7.08 11.10 1.45
N ALA A 273 -7.17 12.21 2.19
CA ALA A 273 -8.40 12.68 2.81
C ALA A 273 -9.46 13.05 1.76
N GLY A 274 -9.07 13.73 0.67
CA GLY A 274 -9.96 14.01 -0.46
C GLY A 274 -10.49 12.72 -1.10
N MET A 275 -9.61 11.75 -1.38
CA MET A 275 -10.03 10.47 -1.95
C MET A 275 -10.91 9.62 -1.01
N LEU A 276 -10.75 9.77 0.30
CA LEU A 276 -11.62 9.17 1.33
C LEU A 276 -12.99 9.84 1.31
N ARG A 277 -13.04 11.18 1.28
CA ARG A 277 -14.30 11.94 1.18
C ARG A 277 -15.12 11.53 -0.04
N ASP A 278 -14.50 11.46 -1.20
CA ASP A 278 -15.18 11.11 -2.46
C ASP A 278 -15.77 9.68 -2.45
N ARG A 279 -15.34 8.85 -1.49
CA ARG A 279 -15.78 7.46 -1.31
C ARG A 279 -16.62 7.25 -0.05
N TRP A 280 -16.77 8.29 0.77
CA TRP A 280 -17.51 8.16 2.01
C TRP A 280 -19.00 7.99 1.71
N ASP A 281 -19.57 6.88 2.18
CA ASP A 281 -21.02 6.69 2.19
C ASP A 281 -21.56 7.17 3.54
N PRO A 282 -22.42 8.21 3.60
CA PRO A 282 -23.06 8.67 4.83
C PRO A 282 -23.87 7.60 5.57
N ALA A 283 -24.27 6.52 4.89
CA ALA A 283 -24.94 5.38 5.51
C ALA A 283 -23.98 4.45 6.28
N THR A 284 -22.67 4.62 6.14
CA THR A 284 -21.66 3.85 6.87
C THR A 284 -21.74 4.15 8.36
N ASP A 285 -21.91 3.11 9.17
CA ASP A 285 -21.95 3.26 10.61
C ASP A 285 -20.53 3.48 11.16
N ARG A 286 -20.26 4.73 11.58
CA ARG A 286 -18.97 5.15 12.15
C ARG A 286 -18.65 4.48 13.48
N THR A 287 -19.65 3.99 14.22
CA THR A 287 -19.47 3.41 15.55
C THR A 287 -18.95 1.98 15.51
N SER A 288 -19.28 1.23 14.46
CA SER A 288 -18.83 -0.15 14.27
C SER A 288 -17.74 -0.28 13.20
N MET A 289 -17.79 0.53 12.14
CA MET A 289 -16.91 0.41 10.96
C MET A 289 -16.88 -1.01 10.37
N ILE A 290 -17.98 -1.76 10.46
CA ILE A 290 -18.07 -3.13 9.93
C ILE A 290 -18.48 -3.08 8.45
N VAL A 291 -17.78 -3.85 7.62
CA VAL A 291 -18.05 -3.99 6.18
C VAL A 291 -19.49 -4.47 5.93
N ARG A 292 -20.18 -3.79 5.02
CA ARG A 292 -21.49 -4.18 4.49
C ARG A 292 -21.39 -4.63 3.04
N ARG A 293 -22.46 -5.27 2.57
CA ARG A 293 -22.56 -5.69 1.17
C ARG A 293 -22.55 -4.46 0.26
N GLY A 294 -21.57 -4.40 -0.64
CA GLY A 294 -21.41 -3.29 -1.59
C GLY A 294 -20.23 -2.38 -1.29
N ASP A 295 -19.66 -2.47 -0.08
CA ASP A 295 -18.52 -1.64 0.30
C ASP A 295 -17.25 -2.03 -0.48
N ASP A 296 -16.55 -1.02 -1.00
CA ASP A 296 -15.17 -1.16 -1.49
C ASP A 296 -14.17 -1.03 -0.32
N SER A 297 -14.22 -2.00 0.59
CA SER A 297 -13.37 -2.01 1.79
C SER A 297 -11.88 -2.08 1.47
N SER A 298 -11.51 -2.63 0.30
CA SER A 298 -10.12 -2.71 -0.16
C SER A 298 -9.58 -1.32 -0.49
N THR A 299 -10.29 -0.54 -1.30
CA THR A 299 -9.87 0.83 -1.62
C THR A 299 -9.94 1.72 -0.38
N TRP A 300 -11.01 1.65 0.41
CA TRP A 300 -11.14 2.41 1.66
C TRP A 300 -9.97 2.15 2.61
N ASN A 301 -9.66 0.87 2.88
CA ASN A 301 -8.61 0.50 3.83
C ASN A 301 -7.20 0.89 3.35
N ASN A 302 -6.96 0.89 2.03
CA ASN A 302 -5.70 1.36 1.46
C ASN A 302 -5.54 2.88 1.62
N LEU A 303 -6.61 3.65 1.35
CA LEU A 303 -6.60 5.11 1.53
C LEU A 303 -6.48 5.50 3.01
N ALA A 304 -7.22 4.83 3.91
CA ALA A 304 -7.11 5.03 5.35
C ALA A 304 -5.71 4.65 5.87
N ALA A 305 -5.06 3.65 5.28
CA ALA A 305 -3.66 3.31 5.59
C ALA A 305 -2.70 4.44 5.19
N ALA A 306 -2.84 4.97 3.98
CA ALA A 306 -2.02 6.07 3.46
C ALA A 306 -2.21 7.33 4.30
N TYR A 307 -3.46 7.71 4.57
CA TYR A 307 -3.82 8.83 5.42
C TYR A 307 -3.20 8.70 6.81
N ASN A 308 -3.38 7.57 7.50
CA ASN A 308 -2.86 7.39 8.85
C ASN A 308 -1.33 7.34 8.90
N ALA A 309 -0.68 6.76 7.89
CA ALA A 309 0.78 6.80 7.78
C ALA A 309 1.27 8.24 7.59
N ALA A 310 0.62 9.00 6.72
CA ALA A 310 0.95 10.39 6.47
C ALA A 310 0.72 11.29 7.68
N ARG A 311 -0.40 11.10 8.37
CA ARG A 311 -0.71 11.78 9.63
C ARG A 311 0.33 11.46 10.71
N ALA A 312 0.76 10.22 10.84
CA ALA A 312 1.79 9.83 11.80
C ALA A 312 3.15 10.48 11.48
N GLY A 313 3.55 10.50 10.20
CA GLY A 313 4.76 11.19 9.74
C GLY A 313 4.68 12.70 9.93
N TRP A 314 3.51 13.30 9.66
CA TRP A 314 3.22 14.72 9.91
C TRP A 314 3.36 15.07 11.40
N LEU A 315 2.73 14.30 12.31
CA LEU A 315 2.89 14.51 13.76
C LEU A 315 4.34 14.37 14.21
N ALA A 316 5.08 13.38 13.68
CA ALA A 316 6.49 13.19 13.99
C ALA A 316 7.35 14.39 13.56
N CYS A 317 7.07 14.98 12.38
CA CYS A 317 7.77 16.18 11.91
C CYS A 317 7.37 17.43 12.72
N LEU A 318 6.10 17.58 13.11
CA LEU A 318 5.70 18.68 14.00
C LEU A 318 6.41 18.59 15.35
N ALA A 319 6.46 17.40 15.95
CA ALA A 319 7.16 17.18 17.20
C ALA A 319 8.67 17.47 17.09
N SER A 320 9.31 17.06 15.98
CA SER A 320 10.73 17.34 15.80
C SER A 320 11.02 18.82 15.52
N LEU A 321 10.03 19.61 15.09
CA LEU A 321 10.13 21.05 14.86
C LEU A 321 9.60 21.89 16.04
N ASP A 322 9.26 21.25 17.17
CA ASP A 322 8.63 21.89 18.34
C ASP A 322 7.35 22.68 18.00
N ALA A 323 6.60 22.19 17.00
CA ALA A 323 5.42 22.84 16.43
C ALA A 323 4.13 22.05 16.68
N LEU A 324 4.08 21.29 17.79
CA LEU A 324 2.89 20.52 18.14
C LEU A 324 1.73 21.42 18.57
N ASP A 325 2.01 22.60 19.09
CA ASP A 325 1.02 23.64 19.46
C ASP A 325 0.05 23.99 18.31
N LEU A 326 0.46 23.79 17.05
CA LEU A 326 -0.44 23.90 15.89
C LEU A 326 -1.68 22.97 15.97
N LEU A 327 -1.61 21.88 16.74
CA LEU A 327 -2.75 21.00 17.00
C LEU A 327 -3.86 21.69 17.81
N ASP A 328 -3.54 22.74 18.56
CA ASP A 328 -4.53 23.52 19.29
C ASP A 328 -5.44 24.33 18.35
N VAL A 329 -4.96 24.61 17.13
CA VAL A 329 -5.73 25.24 16.04
C VAL A 329 -6.50 24.19 15.23
N ALA A 330 -5.81 23.13 14.79
CA ALA A 330 -6.41 22.06 14.01
C ALA A 330 -5.70 20.71 14.25
N CYS A 331 -6.43 19.78 14.86
CA CYS A 331 -5.99 18.41 15.11
C CYS A 331 -6.88 17.44 14.32
N PRO A 332 -6.58 17.15 13.04
CA PRO A 332 -7.33 16.19 12.27
C PRO A 332 -7.20 14.79 12.89
N GLY A 333 -8.32 14.08 13.02
CA GLY A 333 -8.37 12.73 13.58
C GLY A 333 -7.68 11.68 12.70
N LYS A 334 -7.62 10.43 13.17
CA LYS A 334 -7.25 9.26 12.34
C LYS A 334 -8.39 8.89 11.40
N ALA A 335 -8.14 8.10 10.36
CA ALA A 335 -9.18 7.48 9.54
C ALA A 335 -9.31 5.99 9.89
N MET A 336 -10.49 5.53 10.30
CA MET A 336 -10.68 4.12 10.66
C MET A 336 -10.84 3.23 9.43
N ARG A 337 -10.32 2.00 9.54
CA ARG A 337 -10.50 0.97 8.52
C ARG A 337 -11.84 0.28 8.70
N LEU A 338 -12.41 -0.19 7.60
CA LEU A 338 -13.53 -1.10 7.64
C LEU A 338 -13.04 -2.49 8.07
N MET A 339 -13.70 -3.05 9.09
CA MET A 339 -13.47 -4.37 9.64
C MET A 339 -14.31 -5.41 8.93
N ALA A 340 -13.71 -6.54 8.57
CA ALA A 340 -14.46 -7.64 7.98
C ALA A 340 -15.48 -8.20 9.00
N ALA A 341 -16.70 -8.50 8.55
CA ALA A 341 -17.81 -8.86 9.42
C ALA A 341 -17.57 -10.19 10.17
N ASP A 342 -16.88 -11.13 9.55
CA ASP A 342 -16.41 -12.39 10.13
C ASP A 342 -15.40 -12.15 11.27
N LEU A 343 -14.42 -11.26 11.06
CA LEU A 343 -13.47 -10.88 12.10
C LEU A 343 -14.16 -10.16 13.27
N ALA A 344 -15.13 -9.28 12.99
CA ALA A 344 -15.90 -8.61 14.03
C ALA A 344 -16.72 -9.62 14.87
N ALA A 345 -17.38 -10.57 14.21
CA ALA A 345 -18.11 -11.65 14.88
C ALA A 345 -17.16 -12.51 15.75
N TRP A 346 -15.94 -12.77 15.26
CA TRP A 346 -14.93 -13.49 16.05
C TRP A 346 -14.53 -12.70 17.32
N HIS A 347 -14.20 -11.41 17.21
CA HIS A 347 -13.91 -10.57 18.39
C HIS A 347 -15.04 -10.65 19.43
N GLN A 348 -16.30 -10.49 18.99
CA GLN A 348 -17.48 -10.57 19.86
C GLN A 348 -17.61 -11.94 20.55
N SER A 349 -17.40 -13.03 19.81
CA SER A 349 -17.45 -14.40 20.36
C SER A 349 -16.39 -14.66 21.43
N SER A 350 -15.28 -13.94 21.38
CA SER A 350 -14.19 -14.00 22.36
C SER A 350 -14.33 -12.96 23.48
N GLY A 351 -15.50 -12.31 23.58
CA GLY A 351 -15.82 -11.31 24.60
C GLY A 351 -15.14 -9.96 24.41
N SER A 352 -14.59 -9.69 23.21
CA SER A 352 -13.98 -8.40 22.85
C SER A 352 -14.92 -7.60 21.96
N ASP A 353 -14.92 -6.27 22.11
CA ASP A 353 -15.65 -5.36 21.21
C ASP A 353 -14.73 -4.84 20.09
N VAL A 354 -15.25 -3.97 19.22
CA VAL A 354 -14.45 -3.23 18.24
C VAL A 354 -13.34 -2.42 18.91
N ASP A 355 -12.25 -2.18 18.18
CA ASP A 355 -11.10 -1.41 18.67
C ASP A 355 -11.56 -0.04 19.25
N PRO A 356 -11.17 0.35 20.47
CA PRO A 356 -11.59 1.61 21.10
C PRO A 356 -11.28 2.88 20.28
N ASN A 357 -10.31 2.83 19.35
CA ASN A 357 -10.05 3.93 18.41
C ASN A 357 -11.27 4.21 17.51
N THR A 358 -12.15 3.24 17.31
CA THR A 358 -13.41 3.38 16.56
C THR A 358 -14.36 4.35 17.25
N ALA A 359 -14.43 4.31 18.59
CA ALA A 359 -15.25 5.25 19.36
C ALA A 359 -14.73 6.69 19.23
N VAL A 360 -13.41 6.89 19.30
CA VAL A 360 -12.78 8.21 19.08
C VAL A 360 -13.08 8.73 17.67
N TRP A 361 -12.94 7.88 16.66
CA TRP A 361 -13.30 8.22 15.28
C TRP A 361 -14.76 8.63 15.12
N ALA A 362 -15.69 7.91 15.76
CA ALA A 362 -17.11 8.19 15.67
C ALA A 362 -17.47 9.54 16.31
N ALA A 363 -16.77 9.90 17.40
CA ALA A 363 -17.03 11.13 18.16
C ALA A 363 -16.48 12.41 17.51
N LEU A 364 -15.48 12.29 16.62
CA LEU A 364 -14.82 13.45 15.99
C LEU A 364 -15.40 13.77 14.61
N PRO A 365 -15.27 15.02 14.12
CA PRO A 365 -15.53 15.32 12.72
C PRO A 365 -14.64 14.47 11.78
N PRO A 366 -15.11 14.13 10.56
CA PRO A 366 -14.26 13.47 9.60
C PRO A 366 -13.00 14.30 9.29
N PRO A 367 -11.84 13.65 9.09
CA PRO A 367 -10.56 14.35 8.97
C PRO A 367 -10.48 15.26 7.75
N TRP A 368 -11.19 14.93 6.66
CA TRP A 368 -11.25 15.80 5.47
C TRP A 368 -11.98 17.11 5.75
N GLU A 369 -13.00 17.13 6.62
CA GLU A 369 -13.70 18.36 7.00
C GLU A 369 -12.83 19.27 7.88
N VAL A 370 -12.03 18.68 8.77
CA VAL A 370 -11.06 19.42 9.60
C VAL A 370 -9.94 19.99 8.74
N LEU A 371 -9.38 19.19 7.82
CA LEU A 371 -8.30 19.62 6.94
C LEU A 371 -8.72 20.74 5.97
N ASP A 372 -9.97 20.72 5.51
CA ASP A 372 -10.53 21.75 4.63
C ASP A 372 -11.06 22.97 5.39
N GLY A 373 -11.01 22.97 6.73
CA GLY A 373 -11.48 24.06 7.58
C GLY A 373 -13.02 24.20 7.64
N ILE A 374 -13.75 23.15 7.25
CA ILE A 374 -15.21 23.10 7.29
C ILE A 374 -15.71 22.87 8.72
N GLN A 375 -15.02 21.98 9.45
CA GLN A 375 -15.28 21.69 10.86
C GLN A 375 -14.05 22.02 11.70
N VAL A 376 -14.29 22.42 12.95
CA VAL A 376 -13.22 22.64 13.93
C VAL A 376 -13.04 21.38 14.77
N SER A 377 -11.80 20.96 14.93
CA SER A 377 -11.39 19.88 15.85
C SER A 377 -10.02 20.24 16.39
N THR A 378 -9.95 20.62 17.65
CA THR A 378 -8.72 21.01 18.35
C THR A 378 -8.06 19.80 19.01
N ARG A 379 -6.82 19.97 19.51
CA ARG A 379 -6.18 18.95 20.35
C ARG A 379 -7.08 18.56 21.53
N ALA A 380 -7.68 19.54 22.22
CA ALA A 380 -8.52 19.30 23.38
C ALA A 380 -9.73 18.41 23.05
N ASP A 381 -10.36 18.60 21.88
CA ASP A 381 -11.49 17.78 21.41
C ASP A 381 -11.05 16.33 21.19
N VAL A 382 -9.91 16.12 20.53
CA VAL A 382 -9.34 14.79 20.29
C VAL A 382 -8.99 14.09 21.60
N GLU A 383 -8.34 14.79 22.53
CA GLU A 383 -8.01 14.20 23.83
C GLU A 383 -9.24 13.86 24.66
N ALA A 384 -10.28 14.70 24.62
CA ALA A 384 -11.54 14.43 25.30
C ALA A 384 -12.17 13.15 24.74
N ALA A 385 -12.26 13.02 23.41
CA ALA A 385 -12.75 11.81 22.77
C ALA A 385 -11.91 10.56 23.12
N CYS A 386 -10.58 10.68 23.16
CA CYS A 386 -9.69 9.59 23.60
C CYS A 386 -9.97 9.18 25.05
N ARG A 387 -10.07 10.14 25.98
CA ARG A 387 -10.35 9.86 27.40
C ARG A 387 -11.70 9.18 27.59
N THR A 388 -12.74 9.61 26.87
CA THR A 388 -14.06 8.95 26.87
C THR A 388 -13.99 7.51 26.39
N ALA A 389 -13.12 7.21 25.43
CA ALA A 389 -12.88 5.85 24.92
C ALA A 389 -11.88 5.04 25.77
N GLY A 390 -11.40 5.57 26.90
CA GLY A 390 -10.41 4.90 27.76
C GLY A 390 -9.01 4.82 27.14
N LEU A 391 -8.68 5.71 26.19
CA LEU A 391 -7.40 5.76 25.51
C LEU A 391 -6.53 6.92 26.01
N ASP A 392 -5.22 6.67 26.06
CA ASP A 392 -4.21 7.71 26.25
C ASP A 392 -3.90 8.35 24.88
N PRO A 393 -4.22 9.64 24.67
CA PRO A 393 -4.15 10.27 23.36
C PRO A 393 -2.72 10.33 22.80
N GLU A 394 -1.71 10.48 23.65
CA GLU A 394 -0.31 10.52 23.23
C GLU A 394 0.20 9.11 22.90
N LYS A 395 0.01 8.14 23.81
CA LYS A 395 0.50 6.76 23.61
C LYS A 395 -0.15 6.08 22.41
N CYS A 396 -1.42 6.39 22.15
CA CYS A 396 -2.13 5.87 20.99
C CYS A 396 -1.83 6.65 19.71
N GLY A 397 -1.06 7.74 19.74
CA GLY A 397 -0.69 8.52 18.56
C GLY A 397 -1.81 9.39 17.98
N TRP A 398 -2.72 9.85 18.84
CA TRP A 398 -3.77 10.79 18.47
C TRP A 398 -3.27 12.25 18.53
N THR A 399 -2.49 12.63 19.54
CA THR A 399 -2.02 14.03 19.68
C THR A 399 -0.51 14.18 19.71
N ALA A 400 0.22 13.06 19.67
CA ALA A 400 1.67 13.02 19.63
C ALA A 400 2.16 11.92 18.68
N PRO A 401 3.44 11.92 18.27
CA PRO A 401 4.05 10.78 17.61
C PRO A 401 3.96 9.55 18.52
N ALA A 402 3.73 8.37 17.93
CA ALA A 402 3.70 7.14 18.72
C ALA A 402 5.04 6.92 19.45
N ALA A 403 4.95 6.56 20.73
CA ALA A 403 6.14 6.32 21.54
C ALA A 403 7.04 5.25 20.93
N ARG A 404 8.36 5.42 21.12
CA ARG A 404 9.36 4.44 20.66
C ARG A 404 9.07 3.09 21.28
N ARG A 405 8.88 2.08 20.42
CA ARG A 405 8.76 0.68 20.84
C ARG A 405 10.13 0.00 20.71
N GLY A 406 10.41 -0.93 21.61
CA GLY A 406 11.59 -1.78 21.51
C GLY A 406 11.60 -2.60 20.21
N ALA A 407 12.80 -3.01 19.80
CA ALA A 407 12.96 -3.90 18.66
C ALA A 407 12.22 -5.22 18.92
N ALA A 408 11.35 -5.61 18.00
CA ALA A 408 10.72 -6.93 18.03
C ALA A 408 11.74 -8.05 17.79
N VAL A 409 11.43 -9.25 18.26
CA VAL A 409 12.21 -10.44 17.92
C VAL A 409 11.88 -10.85 16.48
N PHE A 410 12.89 -11.20 15.69
CA PHE A 410 12.65 -11.69 14.34
C PHE A 410 11.90 -13.03 14.38
N ARG A 411 10.84 -13.12 13.58
CA ARG A 411 10.09 -14.34 13.32
C ARG A 411 10.01 -14.56 11.80
N PRO A 412 10.24 -15.79 11.31
CA PRO A 412 10.02 -16.11 9.91
C PRO A 412 8.58 -15.79 9.51
N THR A 413 8.44 -15.24 8.31
CA THR A 413 7.17 -14.87 7.71
C THR A 413 6.33 -16.14 7.51
N PRO A 414 5.13 -16.25 8.10
CA PRO A 414 4.26 -17.40 7.88
C PRO A 414 3.64 -17.37 6.48
N GLU A 415 3.18 -18.53 6.00
CA GLU A 415 2.33 -18.59 4.82
C GLU A 415 0.90 -18.21 5.20
N LEU A 416 0.22 -17.49 4.30
CA LEU A 416 -1.10 -16.93 4.59
C LEU A 416 -2.15 -17.27 3.54
N VAL A 417 -3.31 -17.67 4.03
CA VAL A 417 -4.55 -17.83 3.23
C VAL A 417 -5.60 -16.90 3.82
N HIS A 418 -5.87 -15.80 3.11
CA HIS A 418 -6.82 -14.76 3.56
C HIS A 418 -6.57 -14.24 4.99
N GLY A 419 -5.32 -14.18 5.44
CA GLY A 419 -4.95 -13.71 6.78
C GLY A 419 -4.78 -14.83 7.81
N VAL A 420 -5.18 -16.06 7.49
CA VAL A 420 -4.97 -17.25 8.32
C VAL A 420 -3.57 -17.82 8.05
N SER A 421 -2.80 -18.00 9.11
CA SER A 421 -1.44 -18.57 9.12
C SER A 421 -1.49 -20.08 8.91
N VAL A 422 -0.72 -20.53 7.90
CA VAL A 422 -0.60 -21.92 7.47
C VAL A 422 0.87 -22.31 7.56
N ALA A 423 1.15 -23.49 8.11
CA ALA A 423 2.51 -23.96 8.37
C ALA A 423 3.32 -24.24 7.09
N ASP A 424 2.64 -24.55 5.98
CA ASP A 424 3.26 -25.06 4.75
C ASP A 424 2.70 -24.38 3.48
N PRO A 425 3.57 -24.00 2.52
CA PRO A 425 3.18 -23.28 1.30
C PRO A 425 2.40 -24.12 0.29
N VAL A 426 2.61 -25.45 0.27
CA VAL A 426 1.85 -26.36 -0.59
C VAL A 426 0.41 -26.40 -0.09
N TRP A 427 0.23 -26.57 1.21
CA TRP A 427 -1.09 -26.50 1.85
C TRP A 427 -1.73 -25.13 1.69
N ALA A 428 -0.98 -24.04 1.88
CA ALA A 428 -1.50 -22.69 1.67
C ALA A 428 -1.99 -22.47 0.23
N SER A 429 -1.26 -22.98 -0.77
CA SER A 429 -1.65 -22.93 -2.17
C SER A 429 -2.92 -23.73 -2.46
N LEU A 430 -3.02 -24.95 -1.91
CA LEU A 430 -4.19 -25.81 -2.05
C LEU A 430 -5.44 -25.18 -1.41
N LEU A 431 -5.34 -24.73 -0.15
CA LEU A 431 -6.43 -24.09 0.58
C LEU A 431 -6.93 -22.83 -0.14
N ARG A 432 -6.01 -22.00 -0.65
CA ARG A 432 -6.39 -20.82 -1.45
C ARG A 432 -7.09 -21.20 -2.75
N ARG A 433 -6.61 -22.22 -3.47
CA ARG A 433 -7.25 -22.71 -4.70
C ARG A 433 -8.65 -23.26 -4.45
N ALA A 434 -8.83 -23.96 -3.33
CA ALA A 434 -10.10 -24.50 -2.86
C ALA A 434 -11.08 -23.41 -2.42
N GLY A 435 -10.60 -22.19 -2.12
CA GLY A 435 -11.42 -21.08 -1.65
C GLY A 435 -11.60 -21.02 -0.13
N ALA A 436 -10.80 -21.76 0.63
CA ALA A 436 -10.82 -21.73 2.09
C ALA A 436 -10.59 -20.30 2.61
N PHE A 437 -11.32 -19.92 3.67
CA PHE A 437 -11.26 -18.60 4.33
C PHE A 437 -11.61 -17.40 3.43
N SER A 438 -12.15 -17.63 2.23
CA SER A 438 -12.51 -16.54 1.30
C SER A 438 -13.94 -16.02 1.46
N GLY A 439 -14.70 -16.57 2.41
CA GLY A 439 -16.14 -16.36 2.55
C GLY A 439 -16.98 -17.02 1.46
N LYS A 440 -16.36 -17.77 0.53
CA LYS A 440 -17.03 -18.54 -0.52
C LYS A 440 -17.09 -20.02 -0.16
N PRO A 441 -18.08 -20.77 -0.69
CA PRO A 441 -18.08 -22.23 -0.58
C PRO A 441 -16.78 -22.82 -1.14
N LEU A 442 -16.29 -23.89 -0.50
CA LEU A 442 -15.18 -24.65 -1.04
C LEU A 442 -15.53 -25.20 -2.42
N LYS A 443 -14.56 -25.19 -3.32
CA LYS A 443 -14.71 -25.81 -4.63
C LYS A 443 -14.90 -27.32 -4.46
N PRO A 444 -15.98 -27.92 -5.01
CA PRO A 444 -16.31 -29.33 -4.77
C PRO A 444 -15.15 -30.29 -5.08
N GLU A 445 -14.41 -30.02 -6.15
CA GLU A 445 -13.30 -30.85 -6.61
C GLU A 445 -12.06 -30.80 -5.72
N LEU A 446 -11.97 -29.86 -4.78
CA LEU A 446 -10.86 -29.71 -3.82
C LEU A 446 -11.32 -29.81 -2.36
N ALA A 447 -12.61 -30.04 -2.11
CA ALA A 447 -13.18 -29.95 -0.77
C ALA A 447 -12.61 -31.03 0.17
N ALA A 448 -12.48 -32.28 -0.29
CA ALA A 448 -11.93 -33.37 0.51
C ALA A 448 -10.47 -33.09 0.93
N ASP A 449 -9.62 -32.66 -0.01
CA ASP A 449 -8.23 -32.31 0.27
C ASP A 449 -8.12 -31.12 1.22
N ALA A 450 -8.96 -30.10 1.02
CA ALA A 450 -8.99 -28.93 1.89
C ALA A 450 -9.41 -29.31 3.32
N CYS A 451 -10.47 -30.11 3.49
CA CYS A 451 -10.90 -30.62 4.79
C CYS A 451 -9.80 -31.45 5.47
N HIS A 452 -9.14 -32.34 4.73
CA HIS A 452 -8.03 -33.12 5.27
C HIS A 452 -6.90 -32.23 5.78
N GLY A 453 -6.49 -31.21 5.01
CA GLY A 453 -5.50 -30.23 5.44
C GLY A 453 -5.92 -29.50 6.71
N LEU A 454 -7.15 -28.98 6.75
CA LEU A 454 -7.68 -28.23 7.90
C LEU A 454 -7.67 -29.08 9.19
N VAL A 455 -8.00 -30.38 9.11
CA VAL A 455 -8.00 -31.30 10.26
C VAL A 455 -6.60 -31.76 10.65
N SER A 456 -5.66 -31.81 9.71
CA SER A 456 -4.28 -32.30 9.92
C SER A 456 -3.36 -31.30 10.64
N GLY A 457 -3.91 -30.20 11.18
CA GLY A 457 -3.13 -29.22 11.95
C GLY A 457 -2.22 -28.33 11.12
N VAL A 458 -2.46 -28.21 9.80
CA VAL A 458 -1.66 -27.33 8.93
C VAL A 458 -1.98 -25.85 9.13
N VAL A 459 -3.14 -25.55 9.72
CA VAL A 459 -3.54 -24.20 10.15
C VAL A 459 -2.99 -23.96 11.55
N VAL A 460 -2.16 -22.92 11.68
CA VAL A 460 -1.47 -22.58 12.94
C VAL A 460 -1.98 -21.29 13.57
N SER A 461 -2.94 -20.60 12.93
CA SER A 461 -3.68 -19.51 13.58
C SER A 461 -4.63 -20.05 14.63
N ASP A 462 -4.80 -19.28 15.70
CA ASP A 462 -5.84 -19.48 16.70
C ASP A 462 -7.21 -19.16 16.07
N LEU A 463 -7.85 -20.10 15.38
CA LEU A 463 -9.19 -19.87 14.81
C LEU A 463 -10.30 -20.12 15.86
N PRO A 464 -11.43 -19.38 15.79
CA PRO A 464 -12.59 -19.62 16.64
C PRO A 464 -13.17 -21.01 16.38
N ALA A 465 -13.80 -21.60 17.39
CA ALA A 465 -14.28 -22.98 17.34
C ALA A 465 -15.29 -23.26 16.20
N ALA A 466 -16.05 -22.24 15.77
CA ALA A 466 -17.03 -22.36 14.68
C ALA A 466 -16.38 -22.41 13.28
N ASP A 467 -15.16 -21.89 13.14
CA ASP A 467 -14.37 -21.91 11.91
C ASP A 467 -13.34 -23.05 11.91
N ARG A 468 -13.30 -23.85 12.98
CA ARG A 468 -12.59 -25.13 12.97
C ARG A 468 -13.36 -26.11 12.10
N PRO A 469 -12.68 -26.89 11.25
CA PRO A 469 -13.35 -27.98 10.55
C PRO A 469 -14.02 -28.91 11.58
N PRO A 470 -15.19 -29.49 11.28
CA PRO A 470 -15.77 -30.52 12.13
C PRO A 470 -14.74 -31.62 12.35
N GLN A 471 -14.51 -31.98 13.63
CA GLN A 471 -13.56 -33.02 14.02
C GLN A 471 -14.03 -34.40 13.58
#